data_AF-A0A6A4GXW4-F1
#
_entry.id   AF-A0A6A4GXW4-F1
#
_cell.length_a   1.000
_cell.length_b   1.000
_cell.length_c   1.000
_cell.angle_alpha   90.00
_cell.angle_beta   90.00
_cell.angle_gamma   90.00
#
_symmetry.space_group_name_H-M   'P 1'
#
loop_
_entity.id
_entity.type
_entity.pdbx_description
1 polymer ?
#
loop_
_entity_poly.entity_id
_entity_poly.type
_entity_poly.pdbx_seq_one_letter_code
_entity_poly.pdbx_strand_id
1 'polypeptide(L)'
;RCISFKVINSPTILLPSWCKAVAGSAFHNRTLPRDVSTCWNSTYNMLAAFIKMKEYVDIFLDSSSNGLTQYLLTYGYRMESCQRFGICSLKDATEFFSLNLPNISAVIPAMDQLDENFAVGILDNHILSAPLRHAVSIGKQTINKYYELSDSSDIYQISMVLHPSYKTTYFT
;
A
#
# COMPACT_ATOMS: atom_id res chain seq x y z
N ARG A 1 4.46 -10.41 2.59
CA ARG A 1 5.52 -10.02 3.56
C ARG A 1 6.68 -11.02 3.64
N CYS A 2 6.42 -12.34 3.66
CA CYS A 2 7.47 -13.34 3.96
C CYS A 2 8.51 -13.56 2.86
N ILE A 3 8.15 -13.50 1.57
CA ILE A 3 9.08 -13.87 0.48
C ILE A 3 10.18 -12.81 0.28
N SER A 4 9.82 -11.54 0.05
CA SER A 4 10.82 -10.47 -0.16
C SER A 4 11.76 -10.31 1.04
N PHE A 5 11.23 -10.41 2.26
CA PHE A 5 12.04 -10.40 3.47
C PHE A 5 13.04 -11.57 3.52
N LYS A 6 12.62 -12.80 3.21
CA LYS A 6 13.53 -13.97 3.21
C LYS A 6 14.61 -13.85 2.14
N VAL A 7 14.26 -13.38 0.94
CA VAL A 7 15.22 -13.19 -0.16
C VAL A 7 16.28 -12.14 0.21
N ILE A 8 15.87 -10.97 0.71
CA ILE A 8 16.80 -9.89 1.07
C ILE A 8 17.73 -10.29 2.23
N ASN A 9 17.23 -11.04 3.21
CA ASN A 9 18.02 -11.46 4.38
C ASN A 9 18.79 -12.77 4.16
N SER A 10 18.81 -13.33 2.94
CA SER A 10 19.60 -14.52 2.59
C SER A 10 20.51 -14.22 1.40
N PRO A 11 21.59 -13.45 1.62
CA PRO A 11 22.46 -12.97 0.54
C PRO A 11 23.25 -14.09 -0.16
N THR A 12 23.39 -15.26 0.48
CA THR A 12 24.21 -16.36 -0.02
C THR A 12 23.41 -17.48 -0.70
N ILE A 13 22.12 -17.64 -0.39
CA ILE A 13 21.32 -18.77 -0.89
C ILE A 13 20.16 -18.26 -1.74
N LEU A 14 19.24 -17.50 -1.14
CA LEU A 14 18.01 -17.11 -1.83
C LEU A 14 18.21 -15.93 -2.78
N LEU A 15 19.03 -14.94 -2.41
CA LEU A 15 19.28 -13.79 -3.28
C LEU A 15 19.98 -14.18 -4.59
N PRO A 16 21.05 -15.00 -4.60
CA PRO A 16 21.68 -15.44 -5.84
C PRO A 16 20.74 -16.33 -6.67
N SER A 17 19.95 -17.18 -6.02
CA SER A 17 18.94 -18.02 -6.68
C SER A 17 17.85 -17.16 -7.36
N TRP A 18 17.40 -16.09 -6.69
CA TRP A 18 16.49 -15.11 -7.27
C TRP A 18 17.11 -14.40 -8.47
N CYS A 19 18.34 -13.88 -8.35
CA CYS A 19 19.04 -13.23 -9.45
C CYS A 19 19.16 -14.14 -10.68
N LYS A 20 19.40 -15.44 -10.49
CA LYS A 20 19.41 -16.43 -11.58
C LYS A 20 18.02 -16.56 -12.23
N ALA A 21 16.96 -16.60 -11.45
CA ALA A 21 15.59 -16.71 -11.96
C ALA A 21 15.17 -15.49 -12.82
N VAL A 22 15.63 -14.27 -12.47
CA VAL A 22 15.30 -13.05 -13.21
C VAL A 22 16.32 -12.62 -14.25
N ALA A 23 17.48 -13.29 -14.35
CA ALA A 23 18.63 -12.88 -15.18
C ALA A 23 18.29 -12.68 -16.68
N GLY A 24 17.37 -13.48 -17.23
CA GLY A 24 16.94 -13.40 -18.63
C GLY A 24 15.82 -12.39 -18.91
N SER A 25 15.44 -11.58 -17.91
CA SER A 25 14.27 -10.70 -18.00
C SER A 25 14.61 -9.21 -17.88
N ALA A 26 13.61 -8.37 -18.14
CA ALA A 26 13.67 -6.93 -17.83
C ALA A 26 13.89 -6.63 -16.33
N PHE A 27 13.80 -7.65 -15.46
CA PHE A 27 13.96 -7.54 -14.01
C PHE A 27 15.30 -8.09 -13.49
N HIS A 28 16.29 -8.36 -14.36
CA HIS A 28 17.59 -8.97 -13.99
C HIS A 28 18.31 -8.31 -12.79
N ASN A 29 18.15 -7.00 -12.60
CA ASN A 29 18.72 -6.24 -11.47
C ASN A 29 17.66 -5.77 -10.45
N ARG A 30 16.44 -6.32 -10.48
CA ARG A 30 15.35 -5.94 -9.59
C ARG A 30 15.03 -7.04 -8.58
N THR A 31 14.86 -6.63 -7.34
CA THR A 31 14.39 -7.49 -6.25
C THR A 31 12.95 -7.11 -5.88
N LEU A 32 12.20 -8.06 -5.34
CA LEU A 32 10.87 -7.79 -4.79
C LEU A 32 10.95 -6.69 -3.71
N PRO A 33 10.12 -5.64 -3.79
CA PRO A 33 10.11 -4.60 -2.78
C PRO A 33 9.72 -5.18 -1.41
N ARG A 34 10.29 -4.57 -0.37
CA ARG A 34 9.96 -4.90 1.02
C ARG A 34 8.78 -4.06 1.49
N ASP A 35 7.89 -4.71 2.24
CA ASP A 35 6.83 -4.06 3.01
C ASP A 35 7.39 -3.30 4.22
N VAL A 36 7.00 -2.04 4.39
CA VAL A 36 7.47 -1.16 5.47
C VAL A 36 6.26 -0.65 6.24
N SER A 37 6.13 -1.08 7.50
CA SER A 37 4.95 -0.78 8.32
C SER A 37 4.69 0.71 8.54
N THR A 38 5.74 1.54 8.47
CA THR A 38 5.64 2.99 8.65
C THR A 38 5.32 3.73 7.35
N CYS A 39 5.33 3.06 6.19
CA CYS A 39 5.12 3.69 4.88
C CYS A 39 3.82 3.20 4.25
N TRP A 40 2.86 4.11 4.06
CA TRP A 40 1.49 3.80 3.63
C TRP A 40 1.40 3.25 2.20
N ASN A 41 2.42 3.49 1.35
CA ASN A 41 2.47 2.99 -0.02
C ASN A 41 3.24 1.65 -0.18
N SER A 42 3.94 1.18 0.85
CA SER A 42 4.91 0.09 0.69
C SER A 42 4.24 -1.26 0.42
N THR A 43 3.12 -1.53 1.10
CA THR A 43 2.25 -2.68 0.83
C THR A 43 1.77 -2.68 -0.62
N TYR A 44 1.34 -1.52 -1.13
CA TYR A 44 0.93 -1.38 -2.53
C TYR A 44 2.06 -1.72 -3.49
N ASN A 45 3.21 -1.09 -3.29
CA ASN A 45 4.36 -1.22 -4.17
C ASN A 45 4.86 -2.67 -4.21
N MET A 46 4.90 -3.34 -3.05
CA MET A 46 5.21 -4.77 -2.96
C MET A 46 4.21 -5.62 -3.75
N LEU A 47 2.90 -5.41 -3.58
CA LEU A 47 1.87 -6.17 -4.27
C LEU A 47 1.91 -5.94 -5.79
N ALA A 48 2.03 -4.70 -6.22
CA ALA A 48 2.11 -4.32 -7.63
C ALA A 48 3.35 -4.93 -8.30
N ALA A 49 4.51 -4.91 -7.63
CA ALA A 49 5.72 -5.56 -8.13
C ALA A 49 5.59 -7.08 -8.17
N PHE A 50 4.95 -7.68 -7.16
CA PHE A 50 4.71 -9.12 -7.11
C PHE A 50 3.83 -9.59 -8.28
N ILE A 51 2.77 -8.84 -8.60
CA ILE A 51 1.91 -9.12 -9.76
C ILE A 51 2.72 -9.03 -11.07
N LYS A 52 3.53 -7.98 -11.23
CA LYS A 52 4.38 -7.80 -12.43
C LYS A 52 5.44 -8.90 -12.61
N MET A 53 5.92 -9.46 -11.50
CA MET A 53 6.99 -10.46 -11.49
C MET A 53 6.48 -11.89 -11.21
N LYS A 54 5.16 -12.11 -11.30
CA LYS A 54 4.50 -13.33 -10.84
C LYS A 54 5.11 -14.60 -11.41
N GLU A 55 5.36 -14.64 -12.72
CA GLU A 55 5.95 -15.80 -13.41
C GLU A 55 7.30 -16.20 -12.80
N TYR A 56 8.18 -15.23 -12.56
CA TYR A 56 9.49 -15.48 -11.94
C TYR A 56 9.37 -15.90 -10.48
N VAL A 57 8.38 -15.34 -9.76
CA VAL A 57 8.11 -15.76 -8.40
C VAL A 57 7.64 -17.21 -8.36
N ASP A 58 6.75 -17.63 -9.26
CA ASP A 58 6.25 -19.00 -9.30
C ASP A 58 7.39 -19.99 -9.60
N ILE A 59 8.26 -19.70 -10.58
CA ILE A 59 9.47 -20.48 -10.88
C ILE A 59 10.42 -20.56 -9.66
N PHE A 60 10.62 -19.43 -9.00
CA PHE A 60 11.50 -19.34 -7.84
C PHE A 60 10.95 -20.11 -6.62
N LEU A 61 9.63 -20.13 -6.43
CA LEU A 61 8.97 -20.85 -5.35
C LEU A 61 8.87 -22.36 -5.61
N ASP A 62 8.73 -22.77 -6.87
CA ASP A 62 8.65 -24.17 -7.29
C ASP A 62 10.01 -24.89 -7.19
N SER A 63 11.11 -24.12 -7.27
CA SER A 63 12.46 -24.63 -7.08
C SER A 63 12.65 -25.24 -5.68
N SER A 64 12.70 -26.56 -5.59
CA SER A 64 12.82 -27.32 -4.32
C SER A 64 14.05 -26.93 -3.49
N SER A 65 15.11 -26.46 -4.14
CA SER A 65 16.34 -25.95 -3.52
C SER A 65 16.14 -24.69 -2.67
N ASN A 66 15.06 -23.93 -2.91
CA ASN A 66 14.81 -22.68 -2.19
C ASN A 66 14.01 -22.89 -0.89
N GLY A 67 13.36 -24.05 -0.68
CA GLY A 67 12.59 -24.33 0.53
C GLY A 67 11.42 -23.36 0.78
N LEU A 68 10.89 -22.74 -0.29
CA LEU A 68 9.83 -21.73 -0.22
C LEU A 68 8.48 -22.22 -0.78
N THR A 69 8.37 -23.50 -1.14
CA THR A 69 7.18 -24.11 -1.75
C THR A 69 5.91 -23.93 -0.88
N GLN A 70 6.06 -23.79 0.45
CA GLN A 70 4.96 -23.47 1.37
C GLN A 70 4.28 -22.11 1.11
N TYR A 71 4.95 -21.21 0.37
CA TYR A 71 4.41 -19.91 -0.01
C TYR A 71 3.88 -19.88 -1.44
N LEU A 72 3.87 -21.03 -2.14
CA LEU A 72 3.27 -21.16 -3.46
C LEU A 72 1.80 -20.76 -3.35
N LEU A 73 1.39 -19.75 -4.11
CA LEU A 73 0.04 -19.22 -4.03
C LEU A 73 -0.92 -20.17 -4.75
N THR A 74 -1.51 -21.11 -4.02
CA THR A 74 -2.55 -22.04 -4.52
C THR A 74 -3.82 -21.30 -4.99
N TYR A 75 -3.99 -20.03 -4.62
CA TYR A 75 -5.20 -19.24 -4.89
C TYR A 75 -4.89 -18.11 -5.89
N GLY A 76 -5.14 -18.37 -7.17
CA GLY A 76 -4.85 -17.47 -8.30
C GLY A 76 -5.75 -16.24 -8.47
N TYR A 77 -6.73 -15.99 -7.59
CA TYR A 77 -7.90 -15.14 -7.94
C TYR A 77 -8.25 -14.00 -6.98
N ARG A 78 -7.34 -13.53 -6.10
CA ARG A 78 -7.70 -12.45 -5.14
C ARG A 78 -6.75 -11.26 -5.04
N MET A 79 -5.62 -11.28 -5.75
CA MET A 79 -4.62 -10.21 -5.66
C MET A 79 -4.99 -8.97 -6.49
N GLU A 80 -5.75 -9.15 -7.58
CA GLU A 80 -6.24 -8.02 -8.40
C GLU A 80 -7.26 -7.16 -7.65
N SER A 81 -8.13 -7.78 -6.83
CA SER A 81 -9.11 -7.07 -6.01
C SER A 81 -8.45 -6.24 -4.89
N CYS A 82 -7.33 -6.72 -4.32
CA CYS A 82 -6.54 -5.98 -3.32
C CYS A 82 -5.99 -4.66 -3.88
N GLN A 83 -5.68 -4.63 -5.18
CA GLN A 83 -5.08 -3.47 -5.81
C GLN A 83 -6.09 -2.35 -6.04
N ARG A 84 -7.41 -2.62 -6.05
CA ARG A 84 -8.35 -1.70 -6.70
C ARG A 84 -9.02 -0.65 -5.81
N PHE A 85 -8.96 -0.75 -4.48
CA PHE A 85 -9.72 0.19 -3.64
C PHE A 85 -8.93 0.76 -2.45
N GLY A 86 -8.69 0.01 -1.37
CA GLY A 86 -8.10 0.59 -0.15
C GLY A 86 -6.61 0.91 -0.24
N ILE A 87 -5.83 0.08 -0.95
CA ILE A 87 -4.36 0.23 -1.01
C ILE A 87 -3.96 1.27 -2.09
N CYS A 88 -4.76 1.47 -3.14
CA CYS A 88 -4.54 2.55 -4.12
C CYS A 88 -4.68 3.93 -3.48
N SER A 89 -5.77 4.19 -2.75
CA SER A 89 -6.00 5.53 -2.18
C SER A 89 -4.87 5.97 -1.23
N LEU A 90 -4.35 5.05 -0.42
CA LEU A 90 -3.19 5.32 0.45
C LEU A 90 -1.91 5.61 -0.36
N LYS A 91 -1.72 4.91 -1.47
CA LYS A 91 -0.59 5.11 -2.36
C LYS A 91 -0.69 6.46 -3.07
N ASP A 92 -1.87 6.81 -3.58
CA ASP A 92 -2.15 8.09 -4.23
C ASP A 92 -1.97 9.26 -3.26
N ALA A 93 -2.47 9.14 -2.02
CA ALA A 93 -2.23 10.13 -0.98
C ALA A 93 -0.74 10.27 -0.65
N THR A 94 0.00 9.16 -0.54
CA THR A 94 1.44 9.21 -0.28
C THR A 94 2.20 9.87 -1.44
N GLU A 95 1.87 9.53 -2.68
CA GLU A 95 2.48 10.14 -3.86
C GLU A 95 2.18 11.64 -3.92
N PHE A 96 0.94 12.03 -3.63
CA PHE A 96 0.54 13.43 -3.51
C PHE A 96 1.42 14.17 -2.50
N PHE A 97 1.48 13.72 -1.24
CA PHE A 97 2.30 14.35 -0.18
C PHE A 97 3.82 14.22 -0.36
N SER A 98 4.28 13.38 -1.30
CA SER A 98 5.71 13.31 -1.66
C SER A 98 6.10 14.36 -2.70
N LEU A 99 5.14 15.06 -3.31
CA LEU A 99 5.40 16.19 -4.20
C LEU A 99 5.80 17.42 -3.38
N ASN A 100 6.54 18.36 -3.97
CA ASN A 100 6.87 19.65 -3.33
C ASN A 100 5.71 20.67 -3.37
N LEU A 101 4.49 20.21 -3.68
CA LEU A 101 3.31 21.04 -3.95
C LEU A 101 2.31 21.10 -2.79
N PRO A 102 1.99 20.00 -2.08
CA PRO A 102 0.98 20.03 -1.04
C PRO A 102 1.42 20.92 0.12
N ASN A 103 0.53 21.84 0.47
CA ASN A 103 0.65 22.65 1.66
C ASN A 103 -0.05 21.94 2.83
N ILE A 104 0.18 22.43 4.04
CA ILE A 104 -0.42 21.88 5.27
C ILE A 104 -1.96 21.86 5.17
N SER A 105 -2.57 22.82 4.47
CA SER A 105 -4.02 22.86 4.23
C SER A 105 -4.54 21.76 3.31
N ALA A 106 -3.69 21.01 2.61
CA ALA A 106 -4.12 19.87 1.81
C ALA A 106 -4.30 18.59 2.65
N VAL A 107 -3.85 18.57 3.90
CA VAL A 107 -3.89 17.38 4.77
C VAL A 107 -5.32 16.97 5.12
N ILE A 108 -6.12 17.88 5.66
CA ILE A 108 -7.53 17.58 6.04
C ILE A 108 -8.35 17.13 4.81
N PRO A 109 -8.35 17.85 3.67
CA PRO A 109 -9.05 17.40 2.46
C PRO A 109 -8.59 16.03 1.94
N ALA A 110 -7.30 15.71 2.02
CA ALA A 110 -6.81 14.40 1.61
C ALA A 110 -7.28 13.30 2.56
N MET A 111 -7.37 13.58 3.86
CA MET A 111 -7.92 12.64 4.84
C MET A 111 -9.43 12.43 4.64
N ASP A 112 -10.20 13.47 4.30
CA ASP A 112 -11.63 13.35 3.94
C ASP A 112 -11.81 12.40 2.75
N GLN A 113 -11.02 12.58 1.68
CA GLN A 113 -11.07 11.71 0.51
C GLN A 113 -10.70 10.26 0.84
N LEU A 114 -9.72 10.05 1.72
CA LEU A 114 -9.35 8.72 2.18
C LEU A 114 -10.51 8.08 2.98
N ASP A 115 -11.14 8.85 3.86
CA ASP A 115 -12.24 8.36 4.70
C ASP A 115 -13.47 7.97 3.87
N GLU A 116 -13.82 8.79 2.89
CA GLU A 116 -14.89 8.54 1.93
C GLU A 116 -14.61 7.28 1.09
N ASN A 117 -13.40 7.18 0.52
CA ASN A 117 -12.98 6.01 -0.25
C ASN A 117 -13.05 4.71 0.59
N PHE A 118 -12.67 4.78 1.87
CA PHE A 118 -12.75 3.63 2.78
C PHE A 118 -14.20 3.30 3.12
N ALA A 119 -15.06 4.29 3.33
CA ALA A 119 -16.49 4.08 3.57
C ALA A 119 -17.15 3.38 2.37
N VAL A 120 -16.90 3.87 1.14
CA VAL A 120 -17.39 3.26 -0.10
C VAL A 120 -16.90 1.81 -0.23
N GLY A 121 -15.61 1.57 0.03
CA GLY A 121 -15.04 0.23 -0.03
C GLY A 121 -15.64 -0.74 0.99
N ILE A 122 -15.98 -0.26 2.20
CA ILE A 122 -16.61 -1.09 3.24
C ILE A 122 -18.04 -1.48 2.88
N LEU A 123 -18.78 -0.56 2.25
CA LEU A 123 -20.20 -0.75 1.90
C LEU A 123 -20.38 -1.62 0.64
N ASP A 124 -19.44 -1.58 -0.30
CA ASP A 124 -19.55 -2.34 -1.54
C ASP A 124 -19.02 -3.78 -1.43
N ASN A 125 -19.96 -4.71 -1.28
CA ASN A 125 -19.71 -6.16 -1.20
C ASN A 125 -19.16 -6.77 -2.50
N HIS A 126 -19.34 -6.11 -3.65
CA HIS A 126 -18.83 -6.58 -4.94
C HIS A 126 -17.38 -6.18 -5.17
N ILE A 127 -16.89 -5.15 -4.47
CA ILE A 127 -15.53 -4.61 -4.63
C ILE A 127 -14.55 -5.29 -3.65
N LEU A 128 -14.93 -5.48 -2.38
CA LEU A 128 -14.03 -6.01 -1.35
C LEU A 128 -14.51 -7.34 -0.74
N SER A 129 -13.66 -8.36 -0.86
CA SER A 129 -13.81 -9.62 -0.11
C SER A 129 -13.79 -9.40 1.42
N ALA A 130 -14.46 -10.27 2.18
CA ALA A 130 -14.61 -10.12 3.63
C ALA A 130 -13.29 -9.86 4.40
N PRO A 131 -12.17 -10.56 4.13
CA PRO A 131 -10.90 -10.27 4.79
C PRO A 131 -10.33 -8.87 4.47
N LEU A 132 -10.50 -8.40 3.23
CA LEU A 132 -10.03 -7.07 2.82
C LEU A 132 -10.89 -5.98 3.46
N ARG A 133 -12.18 -6.20 3.57
CA ARG A 133 -13.09 -5.27 4.25
C ARG A 133 -12.74 -5.11 5.72
N HIS A 134 -12.44 -6.22 6.38
CA HIS A 134 -11.97 -6.17 7.76
C HIS A 134 -10.67 -5.36 7.86
N ALA A 135 -9.70 -5.62 6.97
CA ALA A 135 -8.46 -4.84 6.93
C ALA A 135 -8.70 -3.33 6.67
N VAL A 136 -9.59 -2.97 5.74
CA VAL A 136 -9.95 -1.57 5.47
C VAL A 136 -10.68 -0.94 6.66
N SER A 137 -11.53 -1.68 7.36
CA SER A 137 -12.20 -1.19 8.58
C SER A 137 -11.20 -0.85 9.69
N ILE A 138 -10.18 -1.68 9.90
CA ILE A 138 -9.07 -1.38 10.82
C ILE A 138 -8.26 -0.16 10.33
N GLY A 139 -8.03 -0.06 9.02
CA GLY A 139 -7.41 1.11 8.40
C GLY A 139 -8.20 2.40 8.68
N LYS A 140 -9.52 2.37 8.52
CA LYS A 140 -10.42 3.50 8.80
C LYS A 140 -10.35 3.95 10.26
N GLN A 141 -10.38 3.02 11.22
CA GLN A 141 -10.20 3.35 12.64
C GLN A 141 -8.86 4.06 12.92
N THR A 142 -7.81 3.62 12.22
CA THR A 142 -6.49 4.23 12.34
C THR A 142 -6.48 5.65 11.76
N ILE A 143 -7.07 5.86 10.58
CA ILE A 143 -7.20 7.19 9.97
C ILE A 143 -8.02 8.12 10.85
N ASN A 144 -9.17 7.67 11.38
CA ASN A 144 -10.03 8.47 12.26
C ASN A 144 -9.27 8.99 13.48
N LYS A 145 -8.42 8.17 14.10
CA LYS A 145 -7.56 8.61 15.20
C LYS A 145 -6.64 9.75 14.79
N TYR A 146 -6.01 9.68 13.62
CA TYR A 146 -5.16 10.77 13.13
C TYR A 146 -5.95 11.98 12.66
N TYR A 147 -7.19 11.78 12.19
CA TYR A 147 -8.11 12.84 11.83
C TYR A 147 -8.45 13.69 13.05
N GLU A 148 -8.86 13.07 14.16
CA GLU A 148 -9.15 13.76 15.43
C GLU A 148 -7.95 14.59 15.92
N LEU A 149 -6.73 14.07 15.78
CA LEU A 149 -5.51 14.77 16.15
C LEU A 149 -5.16 15.94 15.20
N SER A 150 -5.47 15.80 13.92
CA SER A 150 -5.19 16.84 12.92
C SER A 150 -6.22 17.96 13.00
N ASP A 151 -7.49 17.63 13.19
CA ASP A 151 -8.58 18.59 13.35
C ASP A 151 -8.46 19.41 14.64
N SER A 152 -8.03 18.79 15.74
CA SER A 152 -7.81 19.48 17.02
C SER A 152 -6.54 20.34 17.08
N SER A 153 -5.71 20.34 16.03
CA SER A 153 -4.44 21.06 16.02
C SER A 153 -4.57 22.43 15.38
N ASP A 154 -4.22 23.46 16.14
CA ASP A 154 -4.25 24.87 15.72
C ASP A 154 -3.51 25.11 14.39
N ILE A 155 -2.43 24.36 14.12
CA ILE A 155 -1.63 24.52 12.90
C ILE A 155 -2.48 24.18 11.66
N TYR A 156 -3.18 23.05 11.69
CA TYR A 156 -4.01 22.65 10.55
C TYR A 156 -5.24 23.55 10.43
N GLN A 157 -5.85 23.93 11.55
CA GLN A 157 -6.98 24.86 11.56
C GLN A 157 -6.62 26.22 10.96
N ILE A 158 -5.55 26.85 11.44
CA ILE A 158 -5.05 28.13 10.91
C ILE A 158 -4.71 27.99 9.43
N SER A 159 -4.04 26.91 9.04
CA SER A 159 -3.70 26.68 7.63
C SER A 159 -4.94 26.59 6.75
N MET A 160 -6.01 25.94 7.21
CA MET A 160 -7.28 25.83 6.48
C MET A 160 -7.99 27.18 6.36
N VAL A 161 -8.02 27.97 7.45
CA VAL A 161 -8.64 29.31 7.46
C VAL A 161 -7.92 30.26 6.50
N LEU A 162 -6.59 30.17 6.41
CA LEU A 162 -5.78 30.98 5.49
C LEU A 162 -5.90 30.54 4.03
N HIS A 163 -6.42 29.34 3.76
CA HIS A 163 -6.55 28.83 2.40
C HIS A 163 -7.70 29.53 1.65
N PRO A 164 -7.46 30.16 0.48
CA PRO A 164 -8.46 30.97 -0.22
C PRO A 164 -9.76 30.24 -0.56
N SER A 165 -9.69 28.92 -0.78
CA SER A 165 -10.84 28.08 -1.15
C SER A 165 -11.60 27.50 0.04
N TYR A 166 -10.97 27.37 1.22
CA TYR A 166 -11.60 26.69 2.37
C TYR A 166 -12.13 27.68 3.40
N LYS A 167 -11.33 28.71 3.76
CA LYS A 167 -11.69 29.76 4.72
C LYS A 167 -12.34 29.18 5.99
N THR A 168 -13.51 29.67 6.40
CA THR A 168 -14.24 29.21 7.59
C THR A 168 -15.19 28.05 7.31
N THR A 169 -15.39 27.66 6.05
CA THR A 169 -16.42 26.70 5.61
C THR A 169 -16.27 25.31 6.24
N TYR A 170 -15.06 24.93 6.64
CA TYR A 170 -14.76 23.66 7.31
C TYR A 170 -15.10 23.65 8.81
N PHE A 171 -15.23 24.83 9.44
CA PHE A 171 -15.44 24.98 10.89
C PHE A 171 -16.81 25.59 11.20
N THR A 172 -17.72 25.64 10.22
CA THR A 172 -19.08 26.17 10.37
C THR A 172 -20.07 25.02 10.56
#